data_AF-X1UDY4-F1
#
_entry.id   AF-X1UDY4-F1
#
_cell.length_a   1.000
_cell.length_b   1.000
_cell.length_c   1.000
_cell.angle_alpha   90.00
_cell.angle_beta   90.00
_cell.angle_gamma   90.00
#
_symmetry.space_group_name_H-M   'P 1'
#
loop_
_entity.id
_entity.type
_entity.pdbx_description
1 polymer ?
#
loop_
_entity_poly.entity_id
_entity_poly.type
_entity_poly.pdbx_seq_one_letter_code
_entity_poly.pdbx_strand_id
1 'polypeptide(L)'
;GRCSYVALGTEIAMKESFGSTCHGAGRVQSRAAAKRSLRGADIAEALMARGITVKTGNVASLAEEASEAYKDVDEVVGITHKAGISRKVVRAIPMGVIKG
;
A
#
# COMPACT_ATOMS: atom_id res chain seq x y z
N GLY A 1 3.67 1.80 6.02
CA GLY A 1 3.98 3.16 5.55
C GLY A 1 4.72 3.12 4.22
N ARG A 2 4.03 2.80 3.13
CA ARG A 2 4.58 2.84 1.77
C ARG A 2 4.03 4.03 1.00
N CYS A 3 4.53 4.25 -0.20
CA CYS A 3 4.02 5.26 -1.11
C CYS A 3 2.53 5.01 -1.44
N SER A 4 1.88 6.05 -1.93
CA SER A 4 0.52 6.05 -2.47
C SER A 4 0.51 6.77 -3.81
N TYR A 5 -0.49 6.50 -4.63
CA TYR A 5 -0.59 7.07 -5.97
C TYR A 5 -1.92 7.76 -6.19
N VAL A 6 -1.86 8.87 -6.93
CA VAL A 6 -3.02 9.47 -7.61
C VAL A 6 -2.84 9.19 -9.09
N ALA A 7 -3.89 8.69 -9.71
CA ALA A 7 -3.93 8.38 -11.13
C ALA A 7 -5.21 8.92 -11.77
N LEU A 8 -5.18 9.05 -13.10
CA LEU A 8 -6.33 9.44 -13.90
C LEU A 8 -6.89 8.21 -14.63
N GLY A 9 -8.22 8.14 -14.71
CA GLY A 9 -8.91 7.21 -15.60
C GLY A 9 -8.61 7.52 -17.07
N THR A 10 -8.80 6.52 -17.93
CA THR A 10 -8.47 6.61 -19.35
C THR A 10 -9.59 5.99 -20.20
N GLU A 11 -9.67 6.40 -21.46
CA GLU A 11 -10.58 5.79 -22.43
C GLU A 11 -10.29 4.30 -22.67
N ILE A 12 -9.03 3.88 -22.51
CA ILE A 12 -8.65 2.46 -22.56
C ILE A 12 -9.33 1.70 -21.41
N ALA A 13 -9.37 2.26 -20.20
CA ALA A 13 -10.08 1.64 -19.08
C ALA A 13 -11.58 1.47 -19.38
N MET A 14 -12.22 2.45 -20.01
CA MET A 14 -13.63 2.34 -20.40
C MET A 14 -13.87 1.17 -21.36
N LYS A 15 -12.94 0.93 -22.29
CA LYS A 15 -13.04 -0.13 -23.31
C LYS A 15 -12.69 -1.51 -22.78
N GLU A 16 -11.67 -1.60 -21.92
CA GLU A 16 -11.05 -2.89 -21.57
C GLU A 16 -11.38 -3.38 -20.16
N SER A 17 -11.80 -2.48 -19.26
CA SER A 17 -12.03 -2.81 -17.85
C SER A 17 -13.31 -2.20 -17.29
N PHE A 18 -14.27 -1.83 -18.13
CA PHE A 18 -15.52 -1.17 -17.73
C PHE A 18 -15.28 0.08 -16.85
N GLY A 19 -14.25 0.86 -17.18
CA GLY A 19 -13.88 2.06 -16.43
C GLY A 19 -13.21 1.78 -15.09
N SER A 20 -12.61 0.60 -14.89
CA SER A 20 -12.04 0.17 -13.61
C SER A 20 -10.51 0.06 -13.63
N THR A 21 -9.89 0.11 -12.44
CA THR A 21 -8.45 -0.09 -12.25
C THR A 21 -8.13 -0.71 -10.88
N CYS A 22 -6.85 -0.90 -10.56
CA CYS A 22 -6.39 -1.41 -9.28
C CYS A 22 -6.69 -0.43 -8.12
N HIS A 23 -6.98 -0.98 -6.94
CA HIS A 23 -7.24 -0.18 -5.73
C HIS A 23 -6.01 -0.04 -4.81
N GLY A 24 -4.89 -0.69 -5.14
CA GLY A 24 -3.68 -0.71 -4.31
C GLY A 24 -2.88 -2.01 -4.49
N ALA A 25 -1.91 -2.24 -3.61
CA ALA A 25 -0.99 -3.38 -3.70
C ALA A 25 -1.64 -4.76 -3.61
N GLY A 26 -2.68 -4.92 -2.80
CA GLY A 26 -3.22 -6.24 -2.45
C GLY A 26 -2.27 -7.05 -1.56
N ARG A 27 -2.84 -7.95 -0.75
CA ARG A 27 -2.08 -8.75 0.23
C ARG A 27 -1.41 -9.95 -0.43
N VAL A 28 -0.22 -10.30 0.06
CA VAL A 28 0.47 -11.56 -0.24
C VAL A 28 0.44 -12.53 0.95
N GLN A 29 0.10 -12.04 2.14
CA GLN A 29 -0.03 -12.83 3.36
C GLN A 29 -1.38 -12.57 4.05
N SER A 30 -1.95 -13.61 4.65
CA SER A 30 -3.10 -13.43 5.55
C SER A 30 -2.69 -12.62 6.78
N ARG A 31 -3.67 -11.99 7.45
CA ARG A 31 -3.40 -11.22 8.69
C ARG A 31 -2.78 -12.09 9.78
N ALA A 32 -3.29 -13.31 9.94
CA ALA A 32 -2.77 -14.28 10.90
C ALA A 32 -1.35 -14.73 10.55
N ALA A 33 -1.03 -14.92 9.26
CA ALA A 33 0.33 -15.24 8.83
C ALA A 33 1.29 -14.09 9.16
N ALA A 34 0.93 -12.85 8.82
CA ALA A 34 1.74 -11.67 9.09
C ALA A 34 1.98 -11.46 10.61
N LYS A 35 0.96 -11.67 11.45
CA LYS A 35 1.09 -11.62 12.91
C LYS A 35 2.01 -12.68 13.52
N ARG A 36 2.17 -13.84 12.87
CA ARG A 36 3.08 -14.89 13.32
C ARG A 36 4.53 -14.63 12.91
N SER A 37 4.73 -13.99 11.75
CA SER A 37 6.06 -13.74 11.19
C SER A 37 6.66 -12.39 11.59
N LEU A 38 5.84 -11.42 11.99
CA LEU A 38 6.25 -10.05 12.25
C LEU A 38 5.78 -9.58 13.63
N ARG A 39 6.61 -8.77 14.28
CA ARG A 39 6.26 -8.12 15.54
C ARG A 39 5.91 -6.66 15.27
N GLY A 40 4.76 -6.22 15.75
CA GLY A 40 4.28 -4.86 15.51
C GLY A 40 5.20 -3.76 16.06
N ALA A 41 5.96 -4.06 17.14
CA ALA A 41 6.98 -3.15 17.69
C ALA A 41 8.12 -2.90 16.69
N ASP A 42 8.66 -3.97 16.09
CA ASP A 42 9.71 -3.86 15.07
C ASP A 42 9.22 -3.05 13.86
N ILE A 43 7.95 -3.22 13.46
CA ILE A 43 7.34 -2.44 12.38
C ILE A 43 7.23 -0.95 12.76
N ALA A 44 6.84 -0.64 13.99
CA ALA A 44 6.76 0.74 14.47
C ALA A 44 8.15 1.40 14.47
N GLU A 45 9.17 0.70 14.97
CA GLU A 45 10.56 1.17 14.99
C GLU A 45 11.09 1.41 13.57
N ALA A 46 10.89 0.47 12.66
CA ALA A 46 11.29 0.60 11.26
C ALA A 46 10.60 1.78 10.55
N LEU A 47 9.34 2.08 10.88
CA LEU A 47 8.63 3.24 10.34
C LEU A 47 9.18 4.55 10.92
N MET A 48 9.44 4.61 12.23
CA MET A 48 10.03 5.78 12.87
C MET A 48 11.44 6.08 12.34
N ALA A 49 12.27 5.05 12.13
CA ALA A 49 13.60 5.19 11.53
C ALA A 49 13.55 5.78 10.11
N ARG A 50 12.42 5.65 9.41
CA ARG A 50 12.15 6.24 8.09
C ARG A 50 11.50 7.63 8.17
N GLY A 51 11.40 8.22 9.35
CA GLY A 51 10.75 9.51 9.58
C GLY A 51 9.22 9.46 9.51
N ILE A 52 8.61 8.27 9.65
CA ILE A 52 7.16 8.08 9.60
C ILE A 52 6.63 7.95 11.03
N THR A 53 5.93 8.96 11.53
CA THR A 53 5.33 8.92 12.87
C THR A 53 4.15 7.95 12.90
N VAL A 54 4.12 7.03 13.86
CA VAL A 54 3.01 6.07 14.01
C VAL A 54 2.24 6.36 15.30
N LYS A 55 0.91 6.43 15.21
CA LYS A 55 0.01 6.42 16.37
C LYS A 55 -1.00 5.29 16.23
N THR A 56 -1.10 4.43 17.24
CA THR A 56 -2.09 3.35 17.23
C THR A 56 -2.53 2.98 18.64
N GLY A 57 -3.77 2.50 18.78
CA GLY A 57 -4.28 1.93 20.03
C GLY A 57 -3.79 0.51 20.29
N ASN A 58 -3.26 -0.19 19.28
CA ASN A 58 -2.75 -1.55 19.42
C ASN A 58 -1.50 -1.76 18.56
N VAL A 59 -0.32 -1.67 19.17
CA VAL A 59 0.96 -1.86 18.46
C VAL A 59 1.06 -3.22 17.78
N ALA A 60 0.49 -4.28 18.39
CA ALA A 60 0.54 -5.62 17.80
C ALA A 60 -0.27 -5.72 16.48
N SER A 61 -1.27 -4.86 16.26
CA SER A 61 -2.03 -4.85 15.00
C SER A 61 -1.23 -4.34 13.81
N LEU A 62 -0.14 -3.60 14.05
CA LEU A 62 0.75 -3.12 12.98
C LEU A 62 1.38 -4.25 12.18
N ALA A 63 1.58 -5.42 12.79
CA ALA A 63 2.08 -6.60 12.09
C ALA A 63 1.15 -7.05 10.95
N GLU A 64 -0.17 -6.86 11.09
CA GLU A 64 -1.12 -7.21 10.03
C GLU A 64 -0.96 -6.31 8.79
N GLU A 65 -0.49 -5.08 9.01
CA GLU A 65 -0.41 -4.01 8.00
C GLU A 65 1.03 -3.70 7.59
N ALA A 66 1.96 -4.57 7.99
CA ALA A 66 3.35 -4.49 7.61
C ALA A 66 3.50 -4.47 6.08
N SER A 67 4.53 -3.79 5.58
CA SER A 67 4.71 -3.57 4.15
C SER A 67 4.93 -4.88 3.40
N GLU A 68 5.55 -5.84 4.08
CA GLU A 68 5.89 -7.21 3.69
C GLU A 68 4.65 -8.09 3.49
N ALA A 69 3.51 -7.72 4.09
CA ALA A 69 2.25 -8.45 3.92
C ALA A 69 1.53 -8.11 2.60
N TYR A 70 2.06 -7.16 1.81
CA TYR A 70 1.46 -6.63 0.58
C TYR A 70 2.44 -6.70 -0.61
N LYS A 71 1.91 -6.83 -1.84
CA LYS A 71 2.72 -6.71 -3.09
C LYS A 71 3.34 -5.34 -3.21
N ASP A 72 4.32 -5.10 -4.09
CA ASP A 72 4.79 -3.75 -4.35
C ASP A 72 3.72 -2.90 -5.06
N VAL A 73 3.36 -1.75 -4.48
CA VAL A 73 2.40 -0.83 -5.09
C VAL A 73 3.00 -0.10 -6.30
N ASP A 74 4.32 0.14 -6.31
CA ASP A 74 5.01 0.74 -7.45
C ASP A 74 4.90 -0.17 -8.69
N GLU A 75 4.96 -1.50 -8.48
CA GLU A 75 4.75 -2.52 -9.50
C GLU A 75 3.30 -2.57 -9.98
N VAL A 76 2.33 -2.71 -9.06
CA VAL A 76 0.90 -2.81 -9.42
C VAL A 76 0.43 -1.61 -10.22
N VAL A 77 0.77 -0.40 -9.78
CA VAL A 77 0.42 0.83 -10.51
C VAL A 77 1.25 0.97 -11.79
N GLY A 78 2.47 0.41 -11.82
CA GLY A 78 3.27 0.28 -13.04
C GLY A 78 2.58 -0.54 -14.13
N ILE A 79 1.96 -1.66 -13.76
CA ILE A 79 1.26 -2.54 -14.69
C ILE A 79 0.02 -1.84 -15.26
N THR A 80 -0.84 -1.28 -14.40
CA THR A 80 -2.06 -0.59 -14.87
C THR A 80 -1.74 0.66 -15.70
N HIS A 81 -0.60 1.30 -15.43
CA HIS A 81 -0.11 2.39 -16.26
C HIS A 81 0.35 1.95 -17.64
N LYS A 82 1.15 0.89 -17.72
CA LYS A 82 1.65 0.34 -18.99
C LYS A 82 0.52 -0.26 -19.83
N ALA A 83 -0.48 -0.87 -19.19
CA ALA A 83 -1.70 -1.35 -19.84
C ALA A 83 -2.58 -0.19 -20.35
N GLY A 84 -2.30 1.04 -19.97
CA GLY A 84 -3.06 2.21 -20.40
C GLY A 84 -4.39 2.40 -19.67
N ILE A 85 -4.83 1.47 -18.81
CA ILE A 85 -6.08 1.59 -18.03
C ILE A 85 -5.98 2.58 -16.85
N SER A 86 -4.81 3.16 -16.61
CA SER A 86 -4.61 4.26 -15.66
C SER A 86 -3.43 5.13 -16.06
N ARG A 87 -3.48 6.44 -15.79
CA ARG A 87 -2.31 7.32 -15.94
C ARG A 87 -1.80 7.76 -14.58
N LYS A 88 -0.60 7.32 -14.18
CA LYS A 88 0.06 7.81 -12.95
C LYS A 88 0.29 9.32 -13.02
N VAL A 89 -0.04 10.04 -11.94
CA VAL A 89 0.13 11.51 -11.87
C VAL A 89 0.99 11.93 -10.69
N VAL A 90 0.63 11.52 -9.48
CA VAL A 90 1.37 11.88 -8.26
C VAL A 90 1.73 10.62 -7.49
N ARG A 91 2.95 10.60 -6.94
CA ARG A 91 3.39 9.64 -5.93
C ARG A 91 3.57 10.39 -4.61
N ALA A 92 2.85 9.94 -3.58
CA ALA A 92 2.95 10.47 -2.22
C ALA A 92 3.77 9.52 -1.34
N ILE A 93 4.55 10.07 -0.42
CA ILE A 93 5.24 9.33 0.64
C ILE A 93 4.65 9.73 2.00
N PRO A 94 4.37 8.79 2.91
CA PRO A 94 3.73 9.10 4.16
C PRO A 94 4.70 9.77 5.12
N MET A 95 4.23 10.80 5.84
CA MET A 95 4.95 11.41 6.97
C MET A 95 4.45 10.86 8.31
N GLY A 96 3.23 10.35 8.36
CA GLY A 96 2.67 9.73 9.55
C GLY A 96 1.51 8.79 9.24
N VAL A 97 1.25 7.86 10.14
CA VAL A 97 0.18 6.88 10.07
C VAL A 97 -0.53 6.82 11.42
N ILE A 98 -1.84 7.08 11.41
CA ILE A 98 -2.72 6.86 12.55
C ILE A 98 -3.58 5.63 12.26
N LYS A 99 -3.54 4.63 13.15
CA LYS A 99 -4.18 3.33 12.91
C LYS A 99 -5.00 2.87 14.11
N GLY A 100 -6.29 2.64 13.88
CA GLY A 100 -7.18 1.88 14.76
C GLY A 100 -7.07 0.38 14.53
#